data_AF-A0AA39VDC5-F1
#
_entry.id   AF-A0AA39VDC5-F1
#
_cell.length_a   1.000
_cell.length_b   1.000
_cell.length_c   1.000
_cell.angle_alpha   90.00
_cell.angle_beta   90.00
_cell.angle_gamma   90.00
#
_symmetry.space_group_name_H-M   'P 1'
#
loop_
_entity.id
_entity.type
_entity.pdbx_description
1 polymer ?
#
loop_
_entity_poly.entity_id
_entity_poly.type
_entity_poly.pdbx_seq_one_letter_code
_entity_poly.pdbx_strand_id
1 'polypeptide(L)'
;MAPKSDNAEAIVLNYVNEQNRPLNSQNVADSLQKFNLKKAAIQKALDSLADGGKISFREFGKQKVYIARQDQFDILNNEELIQMKEENAKLQQQLEEQKKATSLVEGEIKALQTNLTLEQIREREVKLRKEVKEMEDRLVKLRGGVTLVKPEDRKVVQEMFLEKLNQWRKRKRMFRDVWDTITENMPNDPKEFKEELGIEYDEDIGVSLLSFSNMGQRDKKRARVQ
;
A
#
# COMPACT_ATOMS: atom_id res chain seq x y z
N MET A 1 -54.89 0.96 20.79
CA MET A 1 -55.25 2.03 19.84
C MET A 1 -54.05 2.31 18.97
N ALA A 2 -54.16 2.22 17.65
CA ALA A 2 -53.05 2.35 16.73
C ALA A 2 -53.13 3.68 15.95
N PRO A 3 -52.34 4.70 16.33
CA PRO A 3 -52.05 5.84 15.47
C PRO A 3 -50.65 5.62 14.86
N LYS A 4 -50.59 4.99 13.67
CA LYS A 4 -49.34 4.85 12.88
C LYS A 4 -49.56 4.98 11.36
N SER A 5 -50.79 5.16 10.88
CA SER A 5 -51.11 5.31 9.45
C SER A 5 -50.66 6.66 8.89
N ASP A 6 -50.87 7.73 9.65
CA ASP A 6 -50.78 9.10 9.13
C ASP A 6 -49.34 9.49 8.78
N ASN A 7 -48.36 8.94 9.50
CA ASN A 7 -46.95 9.16 9.19
C ASN A 7 -46.53 8.44 7.89
N ALA A 8 -47.04 7.23 7.64
CA ALA A 8 -46.71 6.47 6.44
C ALA A 8 -47.34 7.11 5.19
N GLU A 9 -48.59 7.57 5.29
CA GLU A 9 -49.26 8.30 4.20
C GLU A 9 -48.59 9.64 3.89
N ALA A 10 -48.20 10.41 4.91
CA ALA A 10 -47.48 11.67 4.70
C ALA A 10 -46.12 11.47 4.00
N ILE A 11 -45.33 10.49 4.45
CA ILE A 11 -44.03 10.17 3.83
C ILE A 11 -44.21 9.74 2.37
N VAL A 12 -45.20 8.89 2.09
CA VAL A 12 -45.48 8.41 0.73
C VAL A 12 -45.97 9.56 -0.15
N LEU A 13 -46.86 10.41 0.34
CA LEU A 13 -47.38 11.56 -0.40
C LEU A 13 -46.26 12.54 -0.77
N ASN A 14 -45.40 12.90 0.19
CA ASN A 14 -44.26 13.78 -0.04
C ASN A 14 -43.33 13.19 -1.11
N TYR A 15 -43.01 11.90 -1.01
CA TYR A 15 -42.16 11.25 -2.00
C TYR A 15 -42.78 11.24 -3.40
N VAL A 16 -44.07 10.91 -3.52
CA VAL A 16 -44.76 10.88 -4.82
C VAL A 16 -44.80 12.29 -5.45
N ASN A 17 -45.03 13.33 -4.65
CA ASN A 17 -45.03 14.72 -5.10
C ASN A 17 -43.61 15.20 -5.49
N GLU A 18 -42.59 14.89 -4.70
CA GLU A 18 -41.19 15.24 -5.00
C GLU A 18 -40.68 14.59 -6.29
N GLN A 19 -41.01 13.32 -6.52
CA GLN A 19 -40.53 12.64 -7.73
C GLN A 19 -41.31 13.05 -8.99
N ASN A 20 -42.54 13.54 -8.83
CA ASN A 20 -43.47 13.99 -9.87
C ASN A 20 -43.45 13.15 -11.17
N ARG A 21 -43.37 11.82 -11.05
CA ARG A 21 -43.33 10.87 -12.18
C ARG A 21 -44.21 9.65 -11.89
N PRO A 22 -44.59 8.86 -12.91
CA PRO A 22 -45.32 7.60 -12.69
C PRO A 22 -44.50 6.62 -11.86
N LEU A 23 -45.09 6.10 -10.78
CA LEU A 23 -44.45 5.18 -9.84
C LEU A 23 -45.32 3.93 -9.63
N ASN A 24 -44.69 2.78 -9.43
CA ASN A 24 -45.39 1.59 -8.93
C ASN A 24 -45.06 1.39 -7.45
N SER A 25 -45.79 0.50 -6.78
CA SER A 25 -45.60 0.28 -5.34
C SER A 25 -44.27 -0.36 -4.95
N GLN A 26 -43.63 -1.09 -5.86
CA GLN A 26 -42.29 -1.64 -5.65
C GLN A 26 -41.24 -0.52 -5.64
N ASN A 27 -41.26 0.36 -6.65
CA ASN A 27 -40.34 1.48 -6.80
C ASN A 27 -40.43 2.42 -5.58
N VAL A 28 -41.65 2.68 -5.10
CA VAL A 28 -41.86 3.49 -3.89
C VAL A 28 -41.29 2.76 -2.66
N ALA A 29 -41.51 1.45 -2.54
CA ALA A 29 -40.96 0.65 -1.43
C ALA A 29 -39.43 0.61 -1.40
N ASP A 30 -38.79 0.45 -2.55
CA ASP A 30 -37.33 0.42 -2.66
C ASP A 30 -36.73 1.80 -2.33
N SER A 31 -37.38 2.87 -2.79
CA SER A 31 -36.91 4.24 -2.53
C SER A 31 -37.11 4.69 -1.08
N LEU A 32 -38.19 4.23 -0.45
CA LEU A 32 -38.53 4.55 0.95
C LEU A 32 -38.00 3.53 1.96
N GLN A 33 -37.07 2.65 1.56
CA GLN A 33 -36.50 1.64 2.44
C GLN A 33 -35.85 2.25 3.70
N LYS A 34 -35.30 3.47 3.60
CA LYS A 34 -34.72 4.24 4.72
C LYS A 34 -35.72 4.55 5.84
N PHE A 35 -37.02 4.55 5.55
CA PHE A 35 -38.08 4.85 6.51
C PHE A 35 -38.63 3.59 7.20
N ASN A 36 -38.03 2.41 6.98
CA ASN A 36 -38.45 1.13 7.57
C ASN A 36 -39.94 0.79 7.36
N LEU A 37 -40.53 1.27 6.26
CA LEU A 37 -41.92 0.98 5.90
C LEU A 37 -41.98 -0.34 5.12
N LYS A 38 -42.87 -1.25 5.53
CA LYS A 38 -43.11 -2.50 4.80
C LYS A 38 -43.86 -2.21 3.50
N LYS A 39 -43.55 -2.93 2.41
CA LYS A 39 -44.24 -2.81 1.10
C LYS A 39 -45.77 -2.84 1.21
N ALA A 40 -46.32 -3.71 2.04
CA ALA A 40 -47.78 -3.78 2.25
C ALA A 40 -48.37 -2.50 2.87
N ALA A 41 -47.64 -1.85 3.78
CA ALA A 41 -48.06 -0.58 4.37
C ALA A 41 -47.97 0.57 3.35
N ILE A 42 -46.94 0.56 2.50
CA ILE A 42 -46.76 1.54 1.41
C ILE A 42 -47.85 1.38 0.35
N GLN A 43 -48.15 0.14 -0.05
CA GLN A 43 -49.25 -0.16 -0.97
C GLN A 43 -50.58 0.36 -0.40
N LYS A 44 -50.86 0.07 0.88
CA LYS A 44 -52.07 0.56 1.55
C LYS A 44 -52.13 2.09 1.61
N ALA A 45 -50.99 2.75 1.87
CA ALA A 45 -50.91 4.21 1.87
C ALA A 45 -51.13 4.80 0.48
N LEU A 46 -50.55 4.20 -0.58
CA LEU A 46 -50.78 4.62 -1.96
C LEU A 46 -52.25 4.47 -2.37
N ASP A 47 -52.88 3.34 -2.02
CA ASP A 47 -54.31 3.14 -2.29
C ASP A 47 -55.18 4.13 -1.49
N SER A 48 -54.90 4.35 -0.20
CA SER A 48 -55.61 5.34 0.65
C SER A 48 -55.47 6.77 0.13
N LEU A 49 -54.27 7.18 -0.31
CA LEU A 49 -54.01 8.49 -0.89
C LEU A 49 -54.70 8.67 -2.26
N ALA A 50 -54.81 7.58 -3.02
CA ALA A 50 -55.51 7.55 -4.30
C ALA A 50 -57.03 7.68 -4.09
N ASP A 51 -57.59 6.91 -3.16
CA ASP A 51 -59.01 6.95 -2.79
C ASP A 51 -59.39 8.31 -2.19
N GLY A 52 -58.50 8.89 -1.38
CA GLY A 52 -58.62 10.24 -0.83
C GLY A 52 -58.38 11.36 -1.85
N GLY A 53 -58.13 11.01 -3.12
CA GLY A 53 -57.96 11.95 -4.22
C GLY A 53 -56.74 12.85 -4.10
N LYS A 54 -55.72 12.49 -3.31
CA LYS A 54 -54.46 13.24 -3.21
C LYS A 54 -53.46 12.85 -4.30
N ILE A 55 -53.53 11.60 -4.76
CA ILE A 55 -52.76 11.11 -5.91
C ILE A 55 -53.71 10.45 -6.91
N SER A 56 -53.30 10.36 -8.16
CA SER A 56 -54.03 9.60 -9.18
C SER A 56 -53.40 8.22 -9.36
N PHE A 57 -54.20 7.24 -9.76
CA PHE A 57 -53.68 5.94 -10.16
C PHE A 57 -54.33 5.46 -11.45
N ARG A 58 -53.63 4.57 -12.14
CA ARG A 58 -54.14 3.83 -13.29
C ARG A 58 -53.77 2.36 -13.17
N GLU A 59 -54.74 1.50 -13.41
CA GLU A 59 -54.56 0.05 -13.41
C GLU A 59 -54.16 -0.44 -14.81
N PHE A 60 -53.10 -1.25 -14.85
CA PHE A 60 -52.62 -1.95 -16.02
C PHE A 60 -52.56 -3.45 -15.70
N GLY A 61 -53.68 -4.14 -15.91
CA GLY A 61 -53.83 -5.56 -15.59
C GLY A 61 -53.69 -5.82 -14.10
N LYS A 62 -52.61 -6.48 -13.68
CA LYS A 62 -52.33 -6.80 -12.26
C LYS A 62 -51.54 -5.71 -11.52
N GLN A 63 -51.09 -4.66 -12.20
CA GLN A 63 -50.23 -3.62 -11.63
C GLN A 63 -50.95 -2.28 -11.57
N LYS A 64 -50.76 -1.54 -10.47
CA LYS A 64 -51.21 -0.15 -10.29
C LYS A 64 -50.02 0.80 -10.45
N VAL A 65 -50.23 1.86 -11.23
CA VAL A 65 -49.29 2.97 -11.39
C VAL A 65 -49.90 4.19 -10.73
N TYR A 66 -49.17 4.82 -9.82
CA TYR A 66 -49.55 6.01 -9.06
C TYR A 66 -48.78 7.22 -9.56
N ILE A 67 -49.42 8.38 -9.56
CA ILE A 67 -48.81 9.66 -9.94
C ILE A 67 -49.38 10.79 -9.08
N ALA A 68 -48.55 11.77 -8.76
CA ALA A 68 -49.01 13.01 -8.13
C ALA A 68 -50.05 13.67 -9.04
N ARG A 69 -51.15 14.15 -8.45
CA ARG A 69 -52.12 14.90 -9.24
C ARG A 69 -51.50 16.22 -9.68
N GLN A 70 -51.66 16.59 -10.94
CA GLN A 70 -51.04 17.81 -11.46
C GLN A 70 -51.85 19.07 -11.18
N ASP A 71 -53.13 18.93 -10.84
CA ASP A 71 -54.02 20.04 -10.52
C ASP A 71 -53.75 20.66 -9.13
N GLN A 72 -52.95 19.99 -8.30
CA GLN A 72 -52.48 20.55 -7.02
C GLN A 72 -51.31 21.54 -7.19
N PHE A 73 -50.74 21.64 -8.40
CA PHE A 73 -49.63 22.56 -8.69
C PHE A 73 -50.13 23.76 -9.48
N ASP A 74 -49.63 24.94 -9.14
CA ASP A 74 -49.97 26.18 -9.84
C ASP A 74 -49.43 26.15 -11.28
N ILE A 75 -50.31 26.43 -12.23
CA ILE A 75 -49.95 26.59 -13.63
C ILE A 75 -49.47 28.03 -13.81
N LEU A 76 -48.17 28.21 -13.99
CA LEU A 76 -47.59 29.53 -14.23
C LEU A 76 -48.12 30.13 -15.53
N ASN A 77 -48.27 31.46 -15.54
CA ASN A 77 -48.55 32.18 -16.77
C ASN A 77 -47.28 32.30 -17.65
N ASN A 78 -47.43 32.72 -18.91
CA ASN A 78 -46.30 32.82 -19.84
C ASN A 78 -45.23 33.84 -19.39
N GLU A 79 -45.63 34.92 -18.72
CA GLU A 79 -44.71 35.98 -18.27
C GLU A 79 -43.84 35.49 -17.10
N GLU A 80 -44.45 34.84 -16.10
CA GLU A 80 -43.78 34.20 -14.97
C GLU A 80 -42.84 33.09 -15.43
N LEU A 81 -43.25 32.30 -16.43
CA LEU A 81 -42.39 31.27 -17.01
C LEU A 81 -41.15 31.86 -17.70
N ILE A 82 -41.29 33.01 -18.36
CA ILE A 82 -40.15 33.72 -18.98
C ILE A 82 -39.24 34.27 -17.88
N GLN A 83 -39.78 34.93 -16.86
CA GLN A 83 -39.00 35.44 -15.73
C GLN A 83 -38.21 34.33 -15.03
N MET A 84 -38.84 33.19 -14.72
CA MET A 84 -38.15 32.04 -14.13
C MET A 84 -37.06 31.46 -15.03
N LYS A 85 -37.22 31.51 -16.35
CA LYS A 85 -36.17 31.07 -17.29
C LYS A 85 -34.98 32.02 -17.27
N GLU A 86 -35.22 33.32 -17.25
CA GLU A 86 -34.17 34.34 -17.14
C GLU A 86 -33.42 34.24 -15.82
N GLU A 87 -34.13 34.07 -14.71
CA GLU A 87 -33.53 33.86 -13.39
C GLU A 87 -32.69 32.57 -13.34
N ASN A 88 -33.21 31.46 -13.90
CA ASN A 88 -32.44 30.22 -13.99
C ASN A 88 -31.18 30.40 -14.84
N ALA A 89 -31.26 31.10 -15.97
CA ALA A 89 -30.08 31.38 -16.80
C ALA A 89 -29.04 32.22 -16.03
N LYS A 90 -29.48 33.24 -15.30
CA LYS A 90 -28.62 34.06 -14.45
C LYS A 90 -27.97 33.26 -13.33
N LEU A 91 -28.73 32.42 -12.64
CA LEU A 91 -28.21 31.55 -11.58
C LEU A 91 -27.23 30.51 -12.13
N GLN A 92 -27.48 29.96 -13.31
CA GLN A 92 -26.53 29.05 -13.98
C GLN A 92 -25.22 29.76 -14.33
N GLN A 93 -25.29 30.99 -14.81
CA GLN A 93 -24.09 31.78 -15.07
C GLN A 93 -23.29 32.06 -13.78
N GLN A 94 -23.98 32.50 -12.72
CA GLN A 94 -23.34 32.73 -11.41
C GLN A 94 -22.71 31.46 -10.85
N LEU A 95 -23.38 30.32 -10.98
CA LEU A 95 -22.85 29.02 -10.57
C LEU A 95 -21.56 28.67 -11.32
N GLU A 96 -21.52 28.92 -12.62
CA GLU A 96 -20.34 28.65 -13.45
C GLU A 96 -19.17 29.58 -13.09
N GLU A 97 -19.44 30.86 -12.83
CA GLU A 97 -18.45 31.82 -12.36
C GLU A 97 -17.86 31.43 -11.00
N GLN A 98 -18.72 31.05 -10.04
CA GLN A 98 -18.28 30.60 -8.71
C GLN A 98 -17.49 29.29 -8.79
N LYS A 99 -17.90 28.33 -9.62
CA LYS A 99 -17.14 27.09 -9.85
C LYS A 99 -15.74 27.38 -10.39
N LYS A 100 -15.61 28.31 -11.34
CA LYS A 100 -14.30 28.72 -11.86
C LYS A 100 -13.44 29.36 -10.77
N ALA A 101 -14.00 30.28 -9.99
CA ALA A 101 -13.28 30.91 -8.87
C ALA A 101 -12.78 29.87 -7.85
N THR A 102 -13.63 28.93 -7.45
CA THR A 102 -13.26 27.84 -6.54
C THR A 102 -12.15 26.98 -7.15
N SER A 103 -12.26 26.59 -8.42
CA SER A 103 -11.22 25.79 -9.09
C SER A 103 -9.86 26.48 -9.14
N LEU A 104 -9.82 27.82 -9.27
CA LEU A 104 -8.58 28.59 -9.26
C LEU A 104 -7.94 28.55 -7.86
N VAL A 105 -8.72 28.86 -6.83
CA VAL A 105 -8.26 28.86 -5.43
C VAL A 105 -7.82 27.45 -5.00
N GLU A 106 -8.54 26.40 -5.39
CA GLU A 106 -8.12 25.02 -5.14
C GLU A 106 -6.78 24.68 -5.83
N GLY A 107 -6.56 25.21 -7.03
CA GLY A 107 -5.30 25.09 -7.75
C GLY A 107 -4.15 25.74 -6.99
N GLU A 108 -4.35 26.96 -6.48
CA GLU A 108 -3.37 27.67 -5.66
C GLU A 108 -3.08 26.93 -4.35
N ILE A 109 -4.11 26.44 -3.66
CA ILE A 109 -3.94 25.64 -2.44
C ILE A 109 -3.10 24.40 -2.72
N LYS A 110 -3.40 23.66 -3.80
CA LYS A 110 -2.60 22.48 -4.18
C LYS A 110 -1.14 22.86 -4.46
N ALA A 111 -0.90 23.96 -5.17
CA ALA A 111 0.45 24.44 -5.45
C ALA A 111 1.22 24.89 -4.19
N LEU A 112 0.52 25.43 -3.18
CA LEU A 112 1.13 25.78 -1.89
C LEU A 112 1.40 24.53 -1.04
N GLN A 113 0.49 23.54 -1.07
CA GLN A 113 0.61 22.29 -0.31
C GLN A 113 1.68 21.33 -0.83
N THR A 114 2.10 21.44 -2.09
CA THR A 114 3.23 20.65 -2.61
C THR A 114 4.59 21.09 -2.03
N ASN A 115 4.64 22.29 -1.44
CA ASN A 115 5.84 22.81 -0.80
C ASN A 115 5.81 22.53 0.71
N LEU A 116 7.00 22.28 1.28
CA LEU A 116 7.15 22.17 2.73
C LEU A 116 6.81 23.52 3.39
N THR A 117 6.14 23.47 4.53
CA THR A 117 5.92 24.68 5.33
C THR A 117 7.25 25.21 5.88
N LEU A 118 7.31 26.50 6.21
CA LEU A 118 8.52 27.10 6.78
C LEU A 118 8.99 26.37 8.06
N GLU A 119 8.05 25.90 8.88
CA GLU A 119 8.34 25.12 10.08
C GLU A 119 8.97 23.76 9.74
N GLN A 120 8.41 23.04 8.76
CA GLN A 120 8.96 21.77 8.30
C GLN A 120 10.34 21.95 7.65
N ILE A 121 10.56 23.04 6.90
CA ILE A 121 11.87 23.38 6.34
C ILE A 121 12.88 23.59 7.47
N ARG A 122 12.53 24.37 8.50
CA ARG A 122 13.42 24.62 9.65
C ARG A 122 13.75 23.34 10.42
N GLU A 123 12.76 22.49 10.66
CA GLU A 123 13.00 21.19 11.32
C GLU A 123 13.93 20.31 10.50
N ARG A 124 13.73 20.25 9.17
CA ARG A 124 14.58 19.48 8.26
C ARG A 124 15.99 20.06 8.18
N GLU A 125 16.13 21.37 8.19
CA GLU A 125 17.43 22.05 8.23
C GLU A 125 18.22 21.66 9.49
N VAL A 126 17.59 21.70 10.67
CA VAL A 126 18.23 21.32 11.94
C VAL A 126 18.71 19.87 11.91
N LYS A 127 17.88 18.95 11.41
CA LYS A 127 18.24 17.52 11.27
C LYS A 127 19.42 17.34 10.32
N LEU A 128 19.36 17.93 9.12
CA LEU A 128 20.42 17.81 8.12
C LEU A 128 21.74 18.41 8.62
N ARG A 129 21.70 19.58 9.29
CA ARG A 129 22.92 20.18 9.89
C ARG A 129 23.55 19.26 10.94
N LYS A 130 22.72 18.59 11.76
CA LYS A 130 23.21 17.62 12.74
C LYS A 130 23.86 16.42 12.06
N GLU A 131 23.21 15.84 11.04
CA GLU A 131 23.74 14.71 10.28
C GLU A 131 25.06 15.05 9.58
N VAL A 132 25.15 16.23 8.96
CA VAL A 132 26.40 16.72 8.34
C VAL A 132 27.51 16.76 9.37
N LYS A 133 27.26 17.37 10.54
CA LYS A 133 28.26 17.46 11.61
C LYS A 133 28.71 16.06 12.10
N GLU A 134 27.76 15.14 12.31
CA GLU A 134 28.09 13.78 12.73
C GLU A 134 28.92 13.04 11.66
N MET A 135 28.61 13.24 10.39
CA MET A 135 29.35 12.64 9.28
C MET A 135 30.75 13.25 9.14
N GLU A 136 30.88 14.56 9.31
CA GLU A 136 32.18 15.25 9.34
C GLU A 136 33.05 14.75 10.51
N ASP A 137 32.49 14.62 11.71
CA ASP A 137 33.20 14.08 12.88
C ASP A 137 33.69 12.64 12.64
N ARG A 138 32.87 11.80 11.99
CA ARG A 138 33.27 10.44 11.57
C ARG A 138 34.39 10.48 10.54
N LEU A 139 34.29 11.40 9.57
CA LEU A 139 35.26 11.55 8.50
C LEU A 139 36.62 12.00 9.06
N VAL A 140 36.64 12.93 10.01
CA VAL A 140 37.86 13.35 10.72
C VAL A 140 38.51 12.17 11.43
N LYS A 141 37.74 11.32 12.12
CA LYS A 141 38.27 10.12 12.78
C LYS A 141 38.84 9.10 11.79
N LEU A 142 38.15 8.88 10.67
CA LEU A 142 38.61 7.97 9.63
C LEU A 142 39.87 8.47 8.91
N ARG A 143 39.99 9.79 8.70
CA ARG A 143 41.18 10.43 8.11
C ARG A 143 42.35 10.52 9.10
N GLY A 144 42.06 10.75 10.38
CA GLY A 144 43.07 10.81 11.45
C GLY A 144 43.57 9.44 11.89
N GLY A 145 42.81 8.37 11.59
CA GLY A 145 43.27 7.00 11.74
C GLY A 145 44.43 6.72 10.78
N VAL A 146 45.61 6.44 11.31
CA VAL A 146 46.77 6.02 10.52
C VAL A 146 46.41 4.77 9.73
N THR A 147 46.60 4.80 8.41
CA THR A 147 46.44 3.62 7.55
C THR A 147 47.58 2.65 7.87
N LEU A 148 47.38 1.76 8.85
CA LEU A 148 48.43 0.86 9.36
C LEU A 148 48.95 -0.14 8.31
N VAL A 149 48.14 -0.45 7.30
CA VAL A 149 48.51 -1.35 6.19
C VAL A 149 47.93 -0.77 4.90
N LYS A 150 48.78 -0.62 3.89
CA LYS A 150 48.31 -0.17 2.57
C LYS A 150 47.42 -1.25 1.95
N PRO A 151 46.34 -0.88 1.24
CA PRO A 151 45.46 -1.84 0.56
C PRO A 151 46.23 -2.82 -0.35
N GLU A 152 47.30 -2.34 -0.99
CA GLU A 152 48.17 -3.12 -1.87
C GLU A 152 48.91 -4.20 -1.08
N ASP A 153 49.54 -3.84 0.04
CA ASP A 153 50.27 -4.77 0.90
C ASP A 153 49.33 -5.86 1.46
N ARG A 154 48.11 -5.46 1.84
CA ARG A 154 47.06 -6.39 2.30
C ARG A 154 46.67 -7.40 1.21
N LYS A 155 46.55 -6.94 -0.04
CA LYS A 155 46.20 -7.79 -1.18
C LYS A 155 47.30 -8.80 -1.48
N VAL A 156 48.57 -8.37 -1.48
CA VAL A 156 49.72 -9.26 -1.69
C VAL A 156 49.76 -10.37 -0.64
N VAL A 157 49.60 -10.02 0.64
CA VAL A 157 49.58 -11.02 1.74
C VAL A 157 48.41 -11.98 1.60
N GLN A 158 47.23 -11.48 1.19
CA GLN A 158 46.06 -12.32 0.97
C GLN A 158 46.25 -13.30 -0.20
N GLU A 159 46.83 -12.86 -1.30
CA GLU A 159 47.13 -13.71 -2.46
C GLU A 159 48.15 -14.79 -2.10
N MET A 160 49.24 -14.42 -1.41
CA MET A 160 50.23 -15.38 -0.90
C MET A 160 49.59 -16.42 0.03
N PHE A 161 48.74 -15.99 0.96
CA PHE A 161 48.05 -16.90 1.87
C PHE A 161 47.16 -17.91 1.12
N LEU A 162 46.40 -17.45 0.13
CA LEU A 162 45.56 -18.32 -0.69
C LEU A 162 46.38 -19.29 -1.54
N GLU A 163 47.51 -18.86 -2.09
CA GLU A 163 48.43 -19.71 -2.84
C GLU A 163 48.98 -20.84 -1.95
N LYS A 164 49.46 -20.51 -0.74
CA LYS A 164 49.99 -21.52 0.20
C LYS A 164 48.90 -22.50 0.66
N LEU A 165 47.67 -22.04 0.89
CA LEU A 165 46.54 -22.93 1.18
C LEU A 165 46.24 -23.90 0.04
N ASN A 166 46.30 -23.45 -1.21
CA ASN A 166 46.10 -24.31 -2.36
C ASN A 166 47.22 -25.34 -2.50
N GLN A 167 48.48 -24.95 -2.25
CA GLN A 167 49.62 -25.86 -2.24
C GLN A 167 49.47 -26.93 -1.14
N TRP A 168 49.05 -26.54 0.07
CA TRP A 168 48.80 -27.47 1.16
C TRP A 168 47.69 -28.48 0.81
N ARG A 169 46.54 -28.03 0.28
CA ARG A 169 45.46 -28.93 -0.19
C ARG A 169 45.96 -29.93 -1.24
N LYS A 170 46.71 -29.45 -2.24
CA LYS A 170 47.24 -30.29 -3.32
C LYS A 170 48.19 -31.35 -2.77
N ARG A 171 49.13 -30.95 -1.91
CA ARG A 171 50.12 -31.86 -1.30
C ARG A 171 49.46 -32.89 -0.38
N LYS A 172 48.50 -32.46 0.46
CA LYS A 172 47.75 -33.38 1.32
C LYS A 172 46.97 -34.43 0.52
N ARG A 173 46.37 -34.02 -0.60
CA ARG A 173 45.69 -34.95 -1.52
C ARG A 173 46.66 -35.93 -2.16
N MET A 174 47.74 -35.44 -2.78
CA MET A 174 48.74 -36.32 -3.41
C MET A 174 49.33 -37.33 -2.42
N PHE A 175 49.62 -36.90 -1.18
CA PHE A 175 50.09 -37.81 -0.14
C PHE A 175 49.03 -38.87 0.19
N ARG A 176 47.77 -38.46 0.39
CA ARG A 176 46.66 -39.41 0.68
C ARG A 176 46.45 -40.41 -0.44
N ASP A 177 46.43 -39.96 -1.69
CA ASP A 177 46.25 -40.85 -2.84
C ASP A 177 47.36 -41.93 -2.88
N VAL A 178 48.62 -41.55 -2.65
CA VAL A 178 49.75 -42.50 -2.59
C VAL A 178 49.67 -43.40 -1.35
N TRP A 179 49.37 -42.83 -0.20
CA TRP A 179 49.27 -43.55 1.07
C TRP A 179 48.17 -44.61 1.04
N ASP A 180 47.00 -44.24 0.54
CA ASP A 180 45.84 -45.13 0.41
C ASP A 180 46.17 -46.25 -0.59
N THR A 181 46.81 -45.94 -1.73
CA THR A 181 47.26 -46.96 -2.70
C THR A 181 48.24 -47.97 -2.09
N ILE A 182 49.18 -47.51 -1.26
CA ILE A 182 50.15 -48.39 -0.58
C ILE A 182 49.43 -49.25 0.47
N THR A 183 48.56 -48.64 1.27
CA THR A 183 47.93 -49.30 2.42
C THR A 183 46.75 -50.20 2.07
N GLU A 184 46.13 -50.04 0.90
CA GLU A 184 44.98 -50.83 0.44
C GLU A 184 45.28 -52.33 0.31
N ASN A 185 46.52 -52.71 -0.01
CA ASN A 185 46.92 -54.12 -0.21
C ASN A 185 47.89 -54.64 0.85
N MET A 186 48.08 -53.92 1.96
CA MET A 186 49.00 -54.35 3.01
C MET A 186 48.32 -55.27 4.05
N PRO A 187 49.05 -56.30 4.54
CA PRO A 187 48.55 -57.19 5.58
C PRO A 187 48.61 -56.61 7.01
N ASN A 188 49.38 -55.53 7.23
CA ASN A 188 49.60 -54.92 8.56
C ASN A 188 48.70 -53.67 8.78
N ASP A 189 48.49 -53.27 10.05
CA ASP A 189 47.69 -52.07 10.37
C ASP A 189 48.37 -50.81 9.81
N PRO A 190 47.68 -50.02 8.96
CA PRO A 190 48.18 -48.76 8.43
C PRO A 190 48.64 -47.76 9.50
N LYS A 191 48.13 -47.84 10.74
CA LYS A 191 48.55 -46.95 11.83
C LYS A 191 49.94 -47.30 12.36
N GLU A 192 50.23 -48.57 12.58
CA GLU A 192 51.56 -49.03 13.02
C GLU A 192 52.61 -48.72 11.95
N PHE A 193 52.26 -48.91 10.67
CA PHE A 193 53.14 -48.56 9.55
C PHE A 193 53.40 -47.05 9.44
N LYS A 194 52.41 -46.22 9.75
CA LYS A 194 52.57 -44.76 9.80
C LYS A 194 53.55 -44.34 10.89
N GLU A 195 53.46 -44.97 12.07
CA GLU A 195 54.36 -44.73 13.20
C GLU A 195 55.78 -45.21 12.89
N GLU A 196 55.94 -46.38 12.27
CA GLU A 196 57.25 -46.92 11.83
C GLU A 196 57.94 -46.00 10.82
N LEU A 197 57.18 -45.43 9.88
CA LEU A 197 57.69 -44.47 8.89
C LEU A 197 57.88 -43.05 9.45
N GLY A 198 57.47 -42.78 10.70
CA GLY A 198 57.56 -41.46 11.32
C GLY A 198 56.73 -40.38 10.62
N ILE A 199 55.58 -40.76 10.04
CA ILE A 199 54.71 -39.81 9.32
C ILE A 199 53.74 -39.16 10.32
N GLU A 200 53.71 -37.83 10.34
CA GLU A 200 52.78 -37.05 11.16
C GLU A 200 51.72 -36.38 10.28
N TYR A 201 50.47 -36.37 10.72
CA TYR A 201 49.40 -35.59 10.08
C TYR A 201 49.27 -34.22 10.70
N ASP A 202 48.72 -33.28 9.92
CA ASP A 202 48.43 -31.92 10.40
C ASP A 202 47.62 -31.97 11.71
N GLU A 203 46.65 -32.89 11.79
CA GLU A 203 45.79 -33.07 12.95
C GLU A 203 46.55 -33.54 14.21
N ASP A 204 47.66 -34.28 14.04
CA ASP A 204 48.47 -34.83 15.16
C ASP A 204 49.26 -33.72 15.87
N ILE A 205 49.57 -32.63 15.16
CA ILE A 205 50.25 -31.43 15.70
C ILE A 205 49.27 -30.27 15.95
N GLY A 206 47.96 -30.53 15.94
CA GLY A 206 46.92 -29.54 16.23
C GLY A 206 46.65 -28.53 15.10
N VAL A 207 47.10 -28.83 13.88
CA VAL A 207 46.94 -27.97 12.70
C VAL A 207 45.75 -28.44 11.87
N SER A 208 44.81 -27.54 11.57
CA SER A 208 43.60 -27.87 10.80
C SER A 208 43.49 -27.08 9.50
N LEU A 209 43.60 -27.76 8.36
CA LEU A 209 43.43 -27.14 7.05
C LEU A 209 42.06 -26.45 6.88
N LEU A 210 41.02 -26.95 7.54
CA LEU A 210 39.68 -26.39 7.51
C LEU A 210 39.62 -25.04 8.25
N SER A 211 40.31 -24.90 9.39
CA SER A 211 40.32 -23.65 10.16
C SER A 211 40.98 -22.52 9.35
N PHE A 212 42.13 -22.77 8.73
CA PHE A 212 42.81 -21.80 7.88
C PHE A 212 42.04 -21.52 6.57
N SER A 213 41.37 -22.52 6.00
CA SER A 213 40.49 -22.31 4.83
C SER A 213 39.32 -21.39 5.14
N ASN A 214 38.73 -21.51 6.33
CA ASN A 214 37.63 -20.66 6.78
C ASN A 214 38.06 -19.21 7.02
N MET A 215 39.30 -18.97 7.46
CA MET A 215 39.86 -17.61 7.57
C MET A 215 39.90 -16.92 6.20
N GLY A 216 40.41 -17.61 5.17
CA GLY A 216 40.46 -17.05 3.81
C GLY A 216 39.09 -16.78 3.17
N GLN A 217 38.03 -17.50 3.57
CA GLN A 217 36.67 -17.26 3.10
C GLN A 217 35.97 -16.08 3.79
N ARG A 218 36.26 -15.85 5.08
CA ARG A 218 35.71 -14.71 5.84
C ARG A 218 36.14 -13.38 5.23
N ASP A 219 37.36 -13.30 4.70
CA ASP A 219 37.86 -12.08 4.05
C ASP A 219 37.22 -11.83 2.67
N LYS A 220 36.93 -12.89 1.88
CA LYS A 220 36.20 -12.74 0.60
C LYS A 220 34.76 -12.25 0.78
N LYS A 221 34.08 -12.64 1.87
CA LYS A 221 32.73 -12.15 2.18
C LYS A 221 32.73 -10.67 2.60
N ARG A 222 33.76 -10.22 3.31
CA ARG A 222 33.91 -8.81 3.72
C ARG A 222 34.21 -7.88 2.54
N ALA A 223 34.96 -8.34 1.54
CA ALA A 223 35.28 -7.56 0.34
C ALA A 223 34.09 -7.34 -0.63
N ARG A 224 33.00 -8.13 -0.50
CA ARG A 224 31.80 -8.01 -1.35
C ARG A 224 30.76 -6.99 -0.85
N VAL A 225 30.99 -6.40 0.33
CA VAL A 225 30.03 -5.51 1.04
C VAL A 225 30.58 -4.08 1.18
N GLN A 226 31.71 -3.77 0.53
CA GLN A 226 32.18 -2.39 0.31
C GLN A 226 32.00 -2.00 -1.14
#